data_AF-A0A1H1NKM8-F1
#
_entry.id   AF-A0A1H1NKM8-F1
#
_cell.length_a   1.000
_cell.length_b   1.000
_cell.length_c   1.000
_cell.angle_alpha   90.00
_cell.angle_beta   90.00
_cell.angle_gamma   90.00
#
_symmetry.space_group_name_H-M   'P 1'
#
loop_
_entity.id
_entity.type
_entity.pdbx_description
1 polymer ?
#
loop_
_entity_poly.entity_id
_entity_poly.type
_entity_poly.pdbx_seq_one_letter_code
_entity_poly.pdbx_strand_id
1 'polypeptide(L)'
;MSTQSPFGGRIGRAFPTLPKGETVASYETYQEAQAAVDRLAKAEFPVKELSIVGHDLTSVERITGTLSWGRAAGAGALSGAWFGTFLGLLLFIFSPSGTSLGILGAAILIGAGFGMIFSVVSYSINRRRRDFTSVMQVLATRYAVIAEPAHVIRARQVLGVADAAAPPSPSAVPVVTPPPVEPVAEPGRGVPGGDEPGRVEPGGVEDGSNRPPLDAEGAPGQRPADDARPLTYGEAQDAARRAARERREADGV
;
A
#
# COMPACT_ATOMS: atom_id res chain seq x y z
N MET A 1 -30.09 -21.03 37.22
CA MET A 1 -30.14 -21.33 35.78
C MET A 1 -28.94 -20.65 35.15
N SER A 2 -27.84 -21.38 35.01
CA SER A 2 -26.54 -20.85 34.56
C SER A 2 -26.42 -21.08 33.05
N THR A 3 -26.50 -20.01 32.27
CA THR A 3 -26.40 -20.07 30.81
C THR A 3 -24.96 -20.36 30.40
N GLN A 4 -24.63 -21.62 30.12
CA GLN A 4 -23.39 -21.97 29.43
C GLN A 4 -23.53 -21.57 27.95
N SER A 5 -22.67 -20.66 27.49
CA SER A 5 -22.57 -20.29 26.08
C SER A 5 -21.78 -21.39 25.33
N PRO A 6 -22.38 -22.08 24.34
CA PRO A 6 -21.77 -23.25 23.70
C PRO A 6 -20.72 -22.92 22.61
N PHE A 7 -20.19 -21.69 22.58
CA PHE A 7 -19.24 -21.24 21.55
C PHE A 7 -17.95 -20.60 22.10
N GLY A 8 -17.54 -21.00 23.31
CA GLY A 8 -16.35 -20.47 24.00
C GLY A 8 -15.06 -21.26 23.77
N GLY A 9 -14.71 -21.63 22.53
CA GLY A 9 -13.50 -22.42 22.34
C GLY A 9 -13.04 -22.56 20.90
N ARG A 10 -12.46 -21.49 20.32
CA ARG A 10 -11.43 -21.64 19.26
C ARG A 10 -10.70 -20.39 18.77
N ILE A 11 -10.57 -19.29 19.53
CA ILE A 11 -9.76 -18.17 19.01
C ILE A 11 -8.92 -17.52 20.11
N GLY A 12 -8.06 -18.32 20.73
CA GLY A 12 -6.75 -17.81 21.11
C GLY A 12 -5.96 -17.65 19.83
N ARG A 13 -6.14 -16.52 19.13
CA ARG A 13 -5.25 -16.12 18.04
C ARG A 13 -3.89 -15.90 18.70
N ALA A 14 -3.08 -16.97 18.76
CA ALA A 14 -1.71 -16.88 19.22
C ALA A 14 -1.08 -15.75 18.40
N PHE A 15 -0.68 -14.67 19.09
CA PHE A 15 0.08 -13.62 18.44
C PHE A 15 1.28 -14.31 17.78
N PRO A 16 1.49 -14.14 16.46
CA PRO A 16 2.62 -14.77 15.79
C PRO A 16 3.91 -14.41 16.54
N THR A 17 4.53 -15.39 17.19
CA THR A 17 5.81 -15.17 17.87
C THR A 17 6.91 -15.23 16.84
N LEU A 18 7.90 -14.35 16.97
CA LEU A 18 9.06 -14.42 16.10
C LEU A 18 9.71 -15.81 16.23
N PRO A 19 10.06 -16.46 15.11
CA PRO A 19 10.74 -17.74 15.15
C PRO A 19 12.07 -17.56 15.89
N LYS A 20 12.35 -18.49 16.81
CA LYS A 20 13.59 -18.53 17.56
C LYS A 20 14.62 -19.31 16.74
N GLY A 21 15.82 -18.76 16.56
CA GLY A 21 16.89 -19.43 15.84
C GLY A 21 17.99 -18.45 15.41
N GLU A 22 18.97 -18.97 14.67
CA GLU A 22 20.06 -18.18 14.12
C GLU A 22 19.96 -18.07 12.60
N THR A 23 20.45 -16.95 12.07
CA THR A 23 20.49 -16.71 10.63
C THR A 23 21.52 -17.65 9.99
N VAL A 24 21.06 -18.48 9.06
CA VAL A 24 21.90 -19.34 8.23
C VAL A 24 22.52 -18.53 7.11
N ALA A 25 21.67 -17.78 6.38
CA ALA A 25 22.04 -16.95 5.26
C ALA A 25 20.98 -15.85 5.06
N SER A 26 21.30 -14.85 4.27
CA SER A 26 20.37 -13.78 3.95
C SER A 26 20.47 -13.36 2.49
N TYR A 27 19.36 -12.87 1.97
CA TYR A 27 19.11 -12.68 0.55
C TYR A 27 18.35 -11.37 0.35
N GLU A 28 18.48 -10.76 -0.83
CA GLU A 28 17.77 -9.53 -1.17
C GLU A 28 16.32 -9.83 -1.57
N THR A 29 16.11 -11.00 -2.18
CA THR A 29 14.78 -11.40 -2.64
C THR A 29 14.25 -12.61 -1.89
N TYR A 30 12.92 -12.67 -1.74
CA TYR A 30 12.25 -13.84 -1.19
C TYR A 30 12.51 -15.10 -2.03
N GLN A 31 12.65 -14.95 -3.36
CA GLN A 31 12.85 -16.07 -4.28
C GLN A 31 14.21 -16.74 -4.06
N GLU A 32 15.26 -15.96 -3.80
CA GLU A 32 16.58 -16.49 -3.42
C GLU A 32 16.54 -17.22 -2.07
N ALA A 33 15.84 -16.65 -1.08
CA ALA A 33 15.64 -17.31 0.21
C ALA A 33 14.86 -18.63 0.04
N GLN A 34 13.84 -18.65 -0.81
CA GLN A 34 13.08 -19.86 -1.14
C GLN A 34 13.97 -20.89 -1.83
N ALA A 35 14.78 -20.49 -2.81
CA ALA A 35 15.72 -21.38 -3.49
C ALA A 35 16.77 -21.97 -2.53
N ALA A 36 17.19 -21.23 -1.50
CA ALA A 36 18.05 -21.75 -0.45
C ALA A 36 17.34 -22.80 0.41
N VAL A 37 16.08 -22.56 0.80
CA VAL A 37 15.26 -23.56 1.50
C VAL A 37 15.06 -24.81 0.64
N ASP A 38 14.83 -24.66 -0.67
CA ASP A 38 14.69 -25.79 -1.59
C ASP A 38 15.99 -26.60 -1.72
N ARG A 39 17.15 -25.94 -1.70
CA ARG A 39 18.46 -26.63 -1.66
C ARG A 39 18.64 -27.41 -0.37
N LEU A 40 18.25 -26.85 0.77
CA LEU A 40 18.27 -27.54 2.06
C LEU A 40 17.31 -28.74 2.06
N ALA A 41 16.11 -28.57 1.51
CA ALA A 41 15.12 -29.65 1.38
C ALA A 41 15.66 -30.83 0.54
N LYS A 42 16.35 -30.54 -0.57
CA LYS A 42 16.99 -31.56 -1.42
C LYS A 42 18.12 -32.31 -0.71
N ALA A 43 18.74 -31.70 0.30
CA ALA A 43 19.73 -32.33 1.16
C ALA A 43 19.12 -33.04 2.38
N GLU A 44 17.81 -33.31 2.35
CA GLU A 44 17.04 -33.95 3.42
C GLU A 44 17.12 -33.21 4.77
N PHE A 45 17.31 -31.89 4.73
CA PHE A 45 17.26 -31.05 5.92
C PHE A 45 15.82 -30.96 6.46
N PRO A 46 15.60 -30.92 7.80
CA PRO A 46 14.28 -30.75 8.39
C PRO A 46 13.72 -29.34 8.13
N VAL A 47 13.06 -29.15 6.98
CA VAL A 47 12.51 -27.84 6.56
C VAL A 47 11.50 -27.23 7.52
N LYS A 48 10.87 -28.04 8.39
CA LYS A 48 9.96 -27.57 9.44
C LYS A 48 10.64 -26.72 10.50
N GLU A 49 11.96 -26.83 10.62
CA GLU A 49 12.80 -26.08 11.56
C GLU A 49 13.42 -24.83 10.88
N LEU A 50 13.07 -24.56 9.63
CA LEU A 50 13.47 -23.37 8.91
C LEU A 50 12.38 -22.31 8.95
N SER A 51 12.79 -21.06 9.00
CA SER A 51 11.90 -19.90 8.90
C SER A 51 12.50 -18.85 7.99
N ILE A 52 11.71 -18.31 7.06
CA ILE A 52 12.12 -17.14 6.27
C ILE A 52 11.58 -15.90 6.96
N VAL A 53 12.46 -15.01 7.40
CA VAL A 53 12.11 -13.76 8.08
C VAL A 53 12.47 -12.57 7.21
N GLY A 54 11.47 -11.74 6.93
CA GLY A 54 11.69 -10.45 6.28
C GLY A 54 12.20 -9.42 7.29
N HIS A 55 13.30 -8.77 6.96
CA HIS A 55 13.88 -7.66 7.71
C HIS A 55 13.68 -6.34 6.95
N ASP A 56 13.91 -5.24 7.66
CA ASP A 56 13.94 -3.90 7.07
C ASP A 56 12.64 -3.60 6.30
N LEU A 57 11.54 -3.73 7.03
CA LEU A 57 10.19 -3.51 6.50
C LEU A 57 10.03 -2.06 6.11
N THR A 58 9.81 -1.83 4.82
CA THR A 58 9.49 -0.52 4.26
C THR A 58 8.01 -0.47 3.88
N SER A 59 7.36 0.63 4.25
CA SER A 59 5.99 0.90 3.82
C SER A 59 6.06 1.68 2.51
N VAL A 60 5.55 1.08 1.44
CA VAL A 60 5.47 1.69 0.12
C VAL A 60 4.03 2.05 -0.17
N GLU A 61 3.78 3.33 -0.43
CA GLU A 61 2.51 3.81 -0.95
C GLU A 61 2.52 3.65 -2.47
N ARG A 62 1.80 2.65 -2.97
CA ARG A 62 1.69 2.41 -4.41
C ARG A 62 0.53 3.23 -4.97
N ILE A 63 0.84 4.19 -5.83
CA ILE A 63 -0.14 4.94 -6.60
C ILE A 63 -0.73 4.01 -7.66
N THR A 64 -2.03 3.72 -7.56
CA THR A 64 -2.73 2.81 -8.47
C THR A 64 -3.43 3.53 -9.63
N GLY A 65 -3.61 4.84 -9.53
CA GLY A 65 -4.19 5.64 -10.61
C GLY A 65 -4.66 7.01 -10.16
N THR A 66 -5.18 7.79 -11.10
CA THR A 66 -5.76 9.11 -10.83
C THR A 66 -7.25 8.99 -10.53
N LEU A 67 -7.70 9.78 -9.56
CA LEU A 67 -9.10 9.90 -9.21
C LEU A 67 -9.70 10.96 -10.15
N SER A 68 -10.45 10.53 -11.17
CA SER A 68 -11.03 11.42 -12.19
C SER A 68 -12.55 11.52 -12.08
N TRP A 69 -13.09 12.68 -12.44
CA TRP A 69 -14.54 12.94 -12.48
C TRP A 69 -15.27 11.95 -13.39
N GLY A 70 -14.67 11.59 -14.53
CA GLY A 70 -15.24 10.61 -15.45
C GLY A 70 -15.35 9.21 -14.84
N ARG A 71 -14.34 8.78 -14.04
CA ARG A 71 -14.37 7.48 -13.37
C ARG A 71 -15.43 7.45 -12.27
N ALA A 72 -15.58 8.52 -11.50
CA ALA A 72 -16.65 8.67 -10.52
C ALA A 72 -18.04 8.66 -11.19
N ALA A 73 -18.22 9.48 -12.23
CA ALA A 73 -19.46 9.54 -13.00
C ALA A 73 -19.86 8.18 -13.59
N GLY A 74 -18.90 7.47 -14.19
CA GLY A 74 -19.12 6.14 -14.75
C GLY A 74 -19.49 5.09 -13.70
N ALA A 75 -18.76 5.05 -12.57
CA ALA A 75 -19.08 4.14 -11.47
C ALA A 75 -20.46 4.44 -10.86
N GLY A 76 -20.79 5.72 -10.68
CA GLY A 76 -22.11 6.16 -10.25
C GLY A 76 -23.22 5.76 -11.21
N ALA A 77 -23.01 5.95 -12.51
CA ALA A 77 -23.97 5.58 -13.54
C ALA A 77 -24.24 4.08 -13.55
N LEU A 78 -23.19 3.26 -13.41
CA LEU A 78 -23.33 1.79 -13.39
C LEU A 78 -24.09 1.32 -12.14
N SER A 79 -23.75 1.84 -10.96
CA SER A 79 -24.46 1.55 -9.72
C SER A 79 -25.93 2.01 -9.77
N GLY A 80 -26.17 3.20 -10.32
CA GLY A 80 -27.50 3.75 -10.53
C GLY A 80 -28.33 2.95 -11.55
N ALA A 81 -27.72 2.49 -12.64
CA ALA A 81 -28.35 1.63 -13.63
C ALA A 81 -28.77 0.29 -13.02
N TRP A 82 -27.93 -0.29 -12.16
CA TRP A 82 -28.27 -1.51 -11.42
C TRP A 82 -29.48 -1.29 -10.50
N PHE A 83 -29.49 -0.20 -9.73
CA PHE A 83 -30.63 0.15 -8.89
C PHE A 83 -31.90 0.43 -9.70
N GLY A 84 -31.79 1.15 -10.81
CA GLY A 84 -32.89 1.41 -11.75
C GLY A 84 -33.42 0.13 -12.40
N THR A 85 -32.53 -0.82 -12.72
CA THR A 85 -32.89 -2.16 -13.21
C THR A 85 -33.69 -2.90 -12.14
N PHE A 86 -33.21 -2.91 -10.90
CA PHE A 86 -33.90 -3.56 -9.79
C PHE A 86 -35.31 -2.98 -9.57
N LEU A 87 -35.44 -1.66 -9.51
CA LEU A 87 -36.73 -1.00 -9.33
C LEU A 87 -37.65 -1.19 -10.54
N GLY A 88 -37.10 -1.13 -11.75
CA GLY A 88 -37.84 -1.36 -12.99
C GLY A 88 -38.35 -2.79 -13.10
N LEU A 89 -37.55 -3.79 -12.72
CA LEU A 89 -37.96 -5.20 -12.68
C LEU A 89 -39.05 -5.44 -11.63
N LEU A 90 -38.95 -4.79 -10.48
CA LEU A 90 -39.99 -4.85 -9.46
C LEU A 90 -41.32 -4.32 -10.02
N LEU A 91 -41.31 -3.14 -10.66
CA LEU A 91 -42.51 -2.59 -11.30
C LEU A 91 -43.02 -3.47 -12.44
N PHE A 92 -42.13 -4.06 -13.24
CA PHE A 92 -42.48 -4.96 -14.32
C PHE A 92 -43.25 -6.20 -13.82
N ILE A 93 -42.79 -6.82 -12.72
CA ILE A 93 -43.41 -8.01 -12.13
C ILE A 93 -44.74 -7.67 -11.46
N PHE A 94 -44.80 -6.55 -10.72
CA PHE A 94 -45.97 -6.19 -9.92
C PHE A 94 -47.05 -5.45 -10.72
N SER A 95 -46.69 -4.81 -11.83
CA SER A 95 -47.62 -4.05 -12.70
C SER A 95 -47.33 -4.28 -14.19
N PRO A 96 -47.51 -5.51 -14.69
CA PRO A 96 -47.29 -5.83 -16.10
C PRO A 96 -48.32 -5.11 -16.98
N SER A 97 -47.85 -4.28 -17.89
CA SER A 97 -48.64 -3.53 -18.88
C SER A 97 -47.93 -3.50 -20.23
N GLY A 98 -48.62 -3.10 -21.31
CA GLY A 98 -48.04 -3.03 -22.66
C GLY A 98 -46.81 -2.10 -22.78
N THR A 99 -46.64 -1.16 -21.85
CA THR A 99 -45.53 -0.19 -21.81
C THR A 99 -44.41 -0.61 -20.83
N SER A 100 -44.53 -1.76 -20.19
CA SER A 100 -43.64 -2.21 -19.11
C SER A 100 -42.15 -2.28 -19.50
N LEU A 101 -41.83 -2.65 -20.75
CA LEU A 101 -40.46 -2.60 -21.27
C LEU A 101 -39.92 -1.16 -21.39
N GLY A 102 -40.77 -0.22 -21.79
CA GLY A 102 -40.42 1.21 -21.84
C GLY A 102 -40.19 1.80 -20.45
N ILE A 103 -41.00 1.38 -19.48
CA ILE A 103 -40.85 1.77 -18.06
C ILE A 103 -39.55 1.23 -17.48
N LEU A 104 -39.19 -0.02 -17.77
CA LEU A 104 -37.92 -0.61 -17.36
C LEU A 104 -36.74 0.17 -17.95
N GLY A 105 -36.75 0.44 -19.26
CA GLY A 105 -35.71 1.23 -19.91
C GLY A 105 -35.58 2.64 -19.30
N ALA A 106 -36.70 3.32 -19.05
CA ALA A 106 -36.72 4.62 -18.40
C ALA A 106 -36.18 4.57 -16.97
N ALA A 107 -36.53 3.53 -16.19
CA ALA A 107 -36.03 3.34 -14.83
C ALA A 107 -34.50 3.14 -14.80
N ILE A 108 -33.95 2.38 -15.75
CA ILE A 108 -32.50 2.20 -15.89
C ILE A 108 -31.82 3.52 -16.23
N LEU A 109 -32.34 4.27 -17.21
CA LEU A 109 -31.75 5.56 -17.63
C LEU A 109 -31.80 6.61 -16.51
N ILE A 110 -32.95 6.73 -15.83
CA ILE A 110 -33.12 7.65 -14.70
C ILE A 110 -32.21 7.22 -13.54
N GLY A 111 -32.17 5.93 -13.22
CA GLY A 111 -31.28 5.38 -12.20
C GLY A 111 -29.82 5.69 -12.50
N ALA A 112 -29.37 5.47 -13.74
CA ALA A 112 -28.01 5.77 -14.18
C ALA A 112 -27.69 7.26 -14.09
N GLY A 113 -28.59 8.14 -14.57
CA GLY A 113 -28.41 9.59 -14.48
C GLY A 113 -28.34 10.09 -13.04
N PHE A 114 -29.24 9.61 -12.18
CA PHE A 114 -29.22 9.94 -10.75
C PHE A 114 -27.96 9.44 -10.06
N GLY A 115 -27.57 8.18 -10.28
CA GLY A 115 -26.37 7.59 -9.71
C GLY A 115 -25.09 8.30 -10.16
N MET A 116 -25.03 8.73 -11.43
CA MET A 116 -23.94 9.54 -11.96
C MET A 116 -23.82 10.87 -11.21
N ILE A 117 -24.91 11.64 -11.12
CA ILE A 117 -24.94 12.95 -10.44
C ILE A 117 -24.58 12.77 -8.96
N PHE A 118 -25.20 11.80 -8.30
CA PHE A 118 -24.95 11.51 -6.89
C PHE A 118 -23.49 11.16 -6.63
N SER A 119 -22.87 10.32 -7.48
CA SER A 119 -21.46 9.96 -7.33
C SER A 119 -20.54 11.15 -7.56
N VAL A 120 -20.81 11.99 -8.57
CA VAL A 120 -20.05 13.21 -8.84
C VAL A 120 -20.14 14.21 -7.68
N VAL A 121 -21.31 14.41 -7.10
CA VAL A 121 -21.51 15.27 -5.92
C VAL A 121 -20.82 14.69 -4.70
N SER A 122 -21.00 13.39 -4.43
CA SER A 122 -20.31 12.72 -3.32
C SER A 122 -18.79 12.82 -3.47
N TYR A 123 -18.33 12.69 -4.71
CA TYR A 123 -16.94 12.81 -5.07
C TYR A 123 -16.41 14.24 -4.83
N SER A 124 -17.16 15.28 -5.21
CA SER A 124 -16.74 16.68 -4.98
C SER A 124 -16.58 17.01 -3.50
N ILE A 125 -17.48 16.50 -2.66
CA ILE A 125 -17.44 16.68 -1.19
C ILE A 125 -16.19 16.00 -0.60
N ASN A 126 -15.86 14.80 -1.08
CA ASN A 126 -14.74 14.02 -0.56
C ASN A 126 -13.39 14.34 -1.20
N ARG A 127 -13.34 15.10 -2.31
CA ARG A 127 -12.12 15.36 -3.12
C ARG A 127 -11.04 16.21 -2.44
N ARG A 128 -11.20 16.59 -1.17
CA ARG A 128 -10.43 17.69 -0.59
C ARG A 128 -8.91 17.49 -0.47
N ARG A 129 -8.33 16.28 -0.64
CA ARG A 129 -6.86 16.07 -0.52
C ARG A 129 -6.18 14.97 -1.36
N ARG A 130 -6.84 14.26 -2.29
CA ARG A 130 -6.19 13.14 -3.01
C ARG A 130 -6.67 13.02 -4.46
N ASP A 131 -5.86 13.48 -5.40
CA ASP A 131 -6.06 13.27 -6.84
C ASP A 131 -5.59 11.89 -7.32
N PHE A 132 -5.13 11.05 -6.38
CA PHE A 132 -4.59 9.73 -6.64
C PHE A 132 -5.28 8.69 -5.74
N THR A 133 -5.53 7.52 -6.30
CA THR A 133 -5.81 6.32 -5.52
C THR A 133 -4.48 5.69 -5.15
N SER A 134 -4.28 5.39 -3.88
CA SER A 134 -3.10 4.69 -3.39
C SER A 134 -3.48 3.51 -2.53
N VAL A 135 -2.62 2.49 -2.55
CA VAL A 135 -2.67 1.36 -1.63
C VAL A 135 -1.37 1.31 -0.84
N MET A 136 -1.49 1.24 0.48
CA MET A 136 -0.33 1.09 1.36
C MET A 136 0.07 -0.38 1.41
N GLN A 137 1.33 -0.67 1.12
CA GLN A 137 1.89 -2.02 1.14
C GLN A 137 3.15 -2.05 2.00
N VAL A 138 3.34 -3.08 2.82
CA VAL A 138 4.57 -3.28 3.59
C VAL A 138 5.40 -4.36 2.90
N LEU A 139 6.64 -4.04 2.54
CA LEU A 139 7.58 -4.95 1.89
C LEU A 139 8.85 -5.07 2.73
N ALA A 140 9.42 -6.28 2.81
CA ALA A 140 10.76 -6.46 3.34
C ALA A 140 11.79 -6.16 2.24
N THR A 141 12.88 -5.49 2.59
CA THR A 141 14.00 -5.25 1.66
C THR A 141 15.07 -6.34 1.74
N ARG A 142 15.01 -7.17 2.78
CA ARG A 142 15.95 -8.27 3.00
C ARG A 142 15.24 -9.47 3.62
N TYR A 143 15.68 -10.67 3.27
CA TYR A 143 15.10 -11.93 3.74
C TYR A 143 16.19 -12.82 4.34
N ALA A 144 16.03 -13.23 5.60
CA ALA A 144 16.93 -14.16 6.28
C ALA A 144 16.30 -15.55 6.34
N VAL A 145 17.09 -16.58 6.06
CA VAL A 145 16.71 -17.97 6.38
C VAL A 145 17.27 -18.27 7.76
N ILE A 146 16.37 -18.50 8.71
CA ILE A 146 16.67 -18.83 10.10
C ILE A 146 16.49 -20.33 10.29
N ALA A 147 17.41 -20.96 11.01
CA ALA A 147 17.29 -22.35 11.44
C ALA A 147 17.39 -22.46 12.96
N GLU A 148 16.88 -23.54 13.52
CA GLU A 148 17.09 -23.87 14.93
C GLU A 148 18.59 -23.99 15.25
N PRO A 149 19.08 -23.48 16.40
CA PRO A 149 20.52 -23.41 16.69
C PRO A 149 21.26 -24.74 16.55
N ALA A 150 20.59 -25.86 16.85
CA ALA A 150 21.15 -27.20 16.72
C ALA A 150 21.56 -27.58 15.28
N HIS A 151 20.93 -26.99 14.26
CA HIS A 151 21.09 -27.39 12.86
C HIS A 151 21.67 -26.30 11.95
N VAL A 152 21.99 -25.11 12.50
CA VAL A 152 22.51 -23.95 11.75
C VAL A 152 23.83 -24.27 11.04
N ILE A 153 24.77 -24.94 11.72
CA ILE A 153 26.08 -25.29 11.14
C ILE A 153 25.91 -26.23 9.95
N ARG A 154 25.06 -27.25 10.07
CA ARG A 154 24.74 -28.17 8.98
C ARG A 154 24.09 -27.44 7.81
N ALA A 155 23.16 -26.51 8.09
CA ALA A 155 22.50 -25.72 7.06
C ALA A 155 23.50 -24.82 6.31
N ARG A 156 24.43 -24.17 7.02
CA ARG A 156 25.51 -23.36 6.42
C ARG A 156 26.43 -24.20 5.54
N GLN A 157 26.78 -25.41 5.98
CA GLN A 157 27.60 -26.36 5.20
C GLN A 157 26.91 -26.78 3.90
N VAL A 158 25.63 -27.15 3.96
CA VAL A 158 24.86 -27.55 2.76
C VAL A 158 24.73 -26.39 1.76
N LEU A 159 24.54 -25.16 2.25
CA LEU A 159 24.45 -23.99 1.40
C LEU A 159 25.82 -23.46 0.93
N GLY A 160 26.92 -23.96 1.49
CA GLY A 160 28.28 -23.49 1.19
C GLY A 160 28.53 -22.05 1.67
N VAL A 161 27.83 -21.60 2.71
CA VAL A 161 27.92 -20.23 3.22
C VAL A 161 28.81 -20.22 4.46
N ALA A 162 30.02 -19.67 4.35
CA ALA A 162 30.85 -19.36 5.51
C ALA A 162 30.29 -18.12 6.20
N ASP A 163 30.15 -18.17 7.53
CA ASP A 163 29.52 -17.16 8.42
C ASP A 163 28.97 -15.94 7.69
N ALA A 164 27.71 -16.02 7.27
CA ALA A 164 26.96 -14.85 6.85
C ALA A 164 26.93 -13.90 8.04
N ALA A 165 27.74 -12.84 7.96
CA ALA A 165 27.84 -11.79 8.96
C ALA A 165 26.44 -11.49 9.50
N ALA A 166 26.29 -11.65 10.81
CA ALA A 166 25.09 -11.29 11.53
C ALA A 166 24.65 -9.89 11.06
N PRO A 167 23.36 -9.66 10.78
CA PRO A 167 22.89 -8.31 10.48
C PRO A 167 23.37 -7.36 11.59
N PRO A 168 23.80 -6.13 11.26
CA PRO A 168 24.28 -5.20 12.26
C PRO A 168 23.21 -5.07 13.34
N SER A 169 23.56 -5.44 14.58
CA SER A 169 22.73 -5.17 15.74
C SER A 169 22.37 -3.67 15.73
N PRO A 170 21.10 -3.28 15.92
CA PRO A 170 20.69 -1.87 15.94
C PRO A 170 21.22 -1.06 17.15
N SER A 171 22.33 -1.48 17.77
CA SER A 171 22.96 -0.86 18.93
C SER A 171 24.36 -0.38 18.60
N ALA A 172 24.48 0.48 17.60
CA ALA A 172 25.63 1.36 17.46
C ALA A 172 25.22 2.60 16.65
N VAL A 173 24.27 3.38 17.19
CA VAL A 173 24.23 4.80 16.83
C VAL A 173 25.51 5.38 17.43
N PRO A 174 26.45 5.94 16.65
CA PRO A 174 27.58 6.64 17.24
C PRO A 174 26.98 7.79 18.05
N VAL A 175 27.17 7.73 19.37
CA VAL A 175 26.91 8.90 20.23
C VAL A 175 27.93 9.94 19.80
N VAL A 176 27.53 10.82 18.88
CA VAL A 176 28.25 12.05 18.62
C VAL A 176 28.10 12.88 19.88
N THR A 177 29.12 12.86 20.72
CA THR A 177 29.24 13.80 21.84
C THR A 177 29.30 15.20 21.21
N PRO A 178 28.32 16.10 21.46
CA PRO A 178 28.46 17.48 20.98
C PRO A 178 29.68 18.12 21.67
N PRO A 179 30.48 18.93 20.95
CA PRO A 179 31.60 19.64 21.57
C PRO A 179 31.09 20.59 22.66
N PRO A 180 31.86 20.85 23.73
CA PRO A 180 31.50 21.83 24.75
C PRO A 180 31.30 23.20 24.10
N VAL A 181 30.13 23.79 24.25
CA VAL A 181 29.86 25.16 23.81
C VAL A 181 30.57 26.10 24.80
N GLU A 182 31.66 26.73 24.38
CA GLU A 182 32.30 27.80 25.17
C GLU A 182 31.36 29.02 25.23
N PRO A 183 31.15 29.63 26.42
CA PRO A 183 30.32 30.82 26.53
C PRO A 183 31.03 32.01 25.89
N VAL A 184 30.42 32.58 24.85
CA VAL A 184 30.88 33.81 24.21
C VAL A 184 30.79 34.95 25.23
N ALA A 185 31.95 35.57 25.52
CA ALA A 185 32.05 36.75 26.37
C ALA A 185 31.45 37.98 25.65
N GLU A 186 30.47 38.60 26.29
CA GLU A 186 29.81 39.82 25.82
C GLU A 186 30.67 41.06 26.12
N PRO A 187 31.12 41.84 25.13
CA PRO A 187 31.78 43.12 25.39
C PRO A 187 30.72 44.22 25.40
N GLY A 188 30.32 44.65 26.59
CA GLY A 188 29.51 45.84 26.76
C GLY A 188 30.24 47.11 26.34
N ARG A 189 29.48 48.13 25.92
CA ARG A 189 29.55 49.53 26.41
C ARG A 189 28.76 50.49 25.49
N GLY A 190 27.83 51.24 26.09
CA GLY A 190 27.50 52.60 25.62
C GLY A 190 26.01 52.97 25.59
N VAL A 191 25.51 53.56 26.67
CA VAL A 191 24.34 54.48 26.69
C VAL A 191 24.94 55.87 26.94
N PRO A 192 24.62 56.95 26.18
CA PRO A 192 23.47 57.80 26.57
C PRO A 192 22.75 58.60 25.46
N GLY A 193 21.43 58.78 25.66
CA GLY A 193 20.75 60.08 25.54
C GLY A 193 20.06 60.45 24.21
N GLY A 194 18.78 60.85 24.30
CA GLY A 194 18.16 61.84 23.41
C GLY A 194 16.88 61.42 22.66
N ASP A 195 15.74 61.86 23.19
CA ASP A 195 14.54 62.40 22.52
C ASP A 195 13.91 61.71 21.29
N GLU A 196 12.66 61.25 21.44
CA GLU A 196 11.63 61.23 20.37
C GLU A 196 11.35 62.68 19.89
N PRO A 197 10.86 62.98 18.65
CA PRO A 197 9.81 62.23 17.92
C PRO A 197 9.89 62.21 16.36
N GLY A 198 9.04 61.40 15.69
CA GLY A 198 8.54 61.73 14.33
C GLY A 198 8.45 60.62 13.27
N ARG A 199 7.22 60.13 13.03
CA ARG A 199 6.53 59.84 11.74
C ARG A 199 7.41 59.67 10.46
N VAL A 200 7.27 58.56 9.69
CA VAL A 200 6.41 58.35 8.48
C VAL A 200 6.44 56.87 8.02
N GLU A 201 5.28 56.29 7.64
CA GLU A 201 5.10 55.12 6.73
C GLU A 201 5.01 55.61 5.25
N PRO A 202 4.79 54.81 4.17
CA PRO A 202 4.87 53.36 3.93
C PRO A 202 5.54 52.96 2.56
N GLY A 203 5.60 51.65 2.26
CA GLY A 203 5.71 51.08 0.89
C GLY A 203 6.54 49.79 0.85
N GLY A 204 6.22 48.70 0.17
CA GLY A 204 5.11 48.25 -0.70
C GLY A 204 5.54 46.88 -1.31
N VAL A 205 4.59 45.92 -1.37
CA VAL A 205 4.29 44.84 -2.37
C VAL A 205 5.43 44.32 -3.30
N GLU A 206 5.67 43.02 -3.63
CA GLU A 206 4.86 41.88 -4.18
C GLU A 206 5.70 40.57 -4.06
N ASP A 207 5.17 39.45 -3.57
CA ASP A 207 4.50 38.30 -4.24
C ASP A 207 5.17 37.73 -5.52
N GLY A 208 5.55 36.46 -5.46
CA GLY A 208 6.23 35.70 -6.52
C GLY A 208 5.66 34.29 -6.61
N SER A 209 4.52 34.15 -7.28
CA SER A 209 3.94 32.85 -7.65
C SER A 209 4.13 32.60 -9.16
N ASN A 210 4.96 31.62 -9.51
CA ASN A 210 5.18 31.22 -10.90
C ASN A 210 4.52 29.87 -11.19
N ARG A 211 3.68 29.84 -12.24
CA ARG A 211 2.89 28.71 -12.76
C ARG A 211 3.69 27.87 -13.78
N PRO A 212 3.26 26.63 -14.10
CA PRO A 212 4.04 25.63 -14.85
C PRO A 212 3.73 25.64 -16.37
N PRO A 213 4.50 24.92 -17.20
CA PRO A 213 4.11 24.62 -18.58
C PRO A 213 3.50 23.21 -18.73
N LEU A 214 2.43 23.18 -19.53
CA LEU A 214 1.85 22.04 -20.23
C LEU A 214 2.85 21.63 -21.36
N ASP A 215 3.02 20.39 -21.81
CA ASP A 215 2.18 19.64 -22.77
C ASP A 215 2.82 18.23 -22.96
N ALA A 216 2.03 17.17 -23.22
CA ALA A 216 2.40 16.06 -24.13
C ALA A 216 1.25 15.05 -24.32
N GLU A 217 1.00 14.73 -25.59
CA GLU A 217 -0.10 13.94 -26.16
C GLU A 217 0.03 12.40 -26.03
N GLY A 218 -1.13 11.74 -25.82
CA GLY A 218 -1.68 10.56 -26.54
C GLY A 218 -0.91 9.23 -26.74
N ALA A 219 -1.41 8.14 -26.14
CA ALA A 219 -1.45 6.76 -26.69
C ALA A 219 -2.41 5.82 -25.89
N PRO A 220 -2.92 4.69 -26.44
CA PRO A 220 -4.28 4.20 -26.16
C PRO A 220 -4.43 3.11 -25.09
N GLY A 221 -5.53 3.20 -24.34
CA GLY A 221 -6.48 2.10 -24.08
C GLY A 221 -5.97 0.84 -23.39
N GLN A 222 -5.83 0.85 -22.07
CA GLN A 222 -5.92 -0.36 -21.25
C GLN A 222 -7.05 -0.24 -20.23
N ARG A 223 -8.06 -1.08 -20.43
CA ARG A 223 -9.21 -1.30 -19.52
C ARG A 223 -8.69 -1.67 -18.13
N PRO A 224 -9.07 -0.96 -17.04
CA PRO A 224 -8.80 -1.46 -15.70
C PRO A 224 -9.89 -2.46 -15.33
N ALA A 225 -9.47 -3.71 -15.16
CA ALA A 225 -10.25 -4.81 -14.62
C ALA A 225 -10.79 -4.49 -13.22
N ASP A 226 -11.90 -5.15 -12.92
CA ASP A 226 -12.73 -5.22 -11.72
C ASP A 226 -12.11 -4.86 -10.37
N ASP A 227 -13.00 -4.47 -9.45
CA ASP A 227 -12.85 -4.21 -8.01
C ASP A 227 -12.25 -5.40 -7.21
N ALA A 228 -11.06 -5.84 -7.59
CA ALA A 228 -10.31 -6.86 -6.88
C ALA A 228 -9.66 -6.24 -5.64
N ARG A 229 -9.94 -6.83 -4.48
CA ARG A 229 -9.22 -6.56 -3.23
C ARG A 229 -7.70 -6.53 -3.51
N PRO A 230 -6.94 -5.61 -2.91
CA PRO A 230 -5.50 -5.56 -3.12
C PRO A 230 -4.91 -6.92 -2.74
N LEU A 231 -4.29 -7.57 -3.72
CA LEU A 231 -3.69 -8.89 -3.57
C LEU A 231 -2.63 -8.82 -2.46
N THR A 232 -2.67 -9.80 -1.55
CA THR A 232 -1.58 -10.04 -0.61
C THR A 232 -0.30 -10.30 -1.39
N TYR A 233 0.87 -9.98 -0.84
CA TYR A 233 2.16 -10.13 -1.54
C TYR A 233 2.36 -11.51 -2.20
N GLY A 234 1.95 -12.59 -1.51
CA GLY A 234 1.97 -13.95 -2.07
C GLY A 234 1.04 -14.11 -3.27
N GLU A 235 -0.19 -13.59 -3.19
CA GLU A 235 -1.19 -13.67 -4.27
C GLU A 235 -0.76 -12.86 -5.51
N ALA A 236 -0.07 -11.72 -5.31
CA ALA A 236 0.48 -10.91 -6.39
C ALA A 236 1.63 -11.64 -7.13
N GLN A 237 2.49 -12.34 -6.40
CA GLN A 237 3.58 -13.15 -6.97
C GLN A 237 3.04 -14.40 -7.69
N ASP A 238 1.99 -15.04 -7.17
CA ASP A 238 1.33 -16.17 -7.83
C ASP A 238 0.59 -15.75 -9.09
N ALA A 239 -0.01 -14.54 -9.11
CA ALA A 239 -0.56 -13.95 -10.32
C ALA A 239 0.53 -13.69 -11.37
N ALA A 240 1.69 -13.16 -10.96
CA ALA A 240 2.82 -12.95 -11.86
C ALA A 240 3.38 -14.26 -12.43
N ARG A 241 3.44 -15.33 -11.63
CA ARG A 241 3.87 -16.67 -12.06
C ARG A 241 2.91 -17.29 -13.07
N ARG A 242 1.60 -17.13 -12.87
CA ARG A 242 0.57 -17.58 -13.84
C ARG A 242 0.71 -16.84 -15.17
N ALA A 243 0.81 -15.52 -15.13
CA ALA A 243 1.01 -14.71 -16.32
C ALA A 243 2.30 -15.07 -17.09
N ALA A 244 3.38 -15.46 -16.38
CA ALA A 244 4.62 -15.90 -17.01
C ALA A 244 4.51 -17.29 -17.67
N ARG A 245 3.70 -18.20 -17.11
CA ARG A 245 3.40 -19.51 -17.72
C ARG A 245 2.55 -19.35 -18.97
N GLU A 246 1.50 -18.55 -18.89
CA GLU A 246 0.62 -18.24 -20.04
C GLU A 246 1.40 -17.60 -21.19
N ARG A 247 2.36 -16.72 -20.90
CA ARG A 247 3.26 -16.16 -21.92
C ARG A 247 4.15 -17.20 -22.58
N ARG A 248 4.70 -18.15 -21.81
CA ARG A 248 5.52 -19.25 -22.36
C ARG A 248 4.70 -20.23 -23.19
N GLU A 249 3.47 -20.50 -22.78
CA GLU A 249 2.53 -21.34 -23.54
C GLU A 249 2.04 -20.63 -24.82
N ALA A 250 1.85 -19.32 -24.79
CA ALA A 250 1.50 -18.52 -25.96
C ALA A 250 2.66 -18.38 -26.98
N ASP A 251 3.91 -18.36 -26.49
CA ASP A 251 5.12 -18.26 -27.33
C ASP A 251 5.62 -19.62 -27.85
N GLY A 252 4.92 -20.73 -27.55
CA GLY A 252 5.07 -22.00 -28.26
C GLY A 252 6.46 -22.63 -28.23
N VAL A 253 7.06 -22.78 -27.04
CA VAL A 253 8.22 -23.65 -26.80
C VAL A 253 7.83 -24.84 -25.93
#